data_AF-A0A967CBT3-F1
#
_entry.id   AF-A0A967CBT3-F1
#
_cell.length_a   1.000
_cell.length_b   1.000
_cell.length_c   1.000
_cell.angle_alpha   90.00
_cell.angle_beta   90.00
_cell.angle_gamma   90.00
#
_symmetry.space_group_name_H-M   'P 1'
#
loop_
_entity.id
_entity.type
_entity.pdbx_description
1 polymer ?
#
loop_
_entity_poly.entity_id
_entity_poly.type
_entity_poly.pdbx_seq_one_letter_code
_entity_poly.pdbx_strand_id
1 'polypeptide(L)'
;MPDSTIERLAKQHEPTARAVERLLEQRPLKPIERDQMLAVVEQLLASGWHGWEAAGAFLEAVRQSADQFGNEQLIAWGDASAQLGGVSFEPVRAFWELPTQLTEEASAERVNRVLSLARATQSAFNYASQLLVRVIRASSVKAAKAAGPAFDAWLNLMLIAVQNNRDLLERLLDHDGPEALWERIDGLGDHRAQAKISMLDWMLRHRLEANQLDEEWFASLHYLLTLGEDIDGILEGLSHLPPDSTAQNTLKAMMSSAESMLAAELVLQHADRLPLLDERLCLAWFAHGHSLALEGE
;
A
#
# COMPACT_ATOMS: atom_id res chain seq x y z
N MET A 1 -28.26 7.28 38.71
CA MET A 1 -29.31 6.60 37.94
C MET A 1 -28.62 5.70 36.94
N PRO A 2 -29.06 4.45 36.73
CA PRO A 2 -28.54 3.63 35.65
C PRO A 2 -28.68 4.40 34.34
N ASP A 3 -27.61 4.40 33.57
CA ASP A 3 -27.49 5.24 32.39
C ASP A 3 -28.40 4.70 31.29
N SER A 4 -29.35 5.52 30.83
CA SER A 4 -30.38 5.10 29.87
C SER A 4 -29.81 4.52 28.57
N THR A 5 -28.56 4.84 28.25
CA THR A 5 -27.82 4.29 27.10
C THR A 5 -27.30 2.88 27.36
N ILE A 6 -26.77 2.59 28.56
CA ILE A 6 -26.30 1.25 28.91
C ILE A 6 -27.49 0.27 28.98
N GLU A 7 -28.63 0.71 29.51
CA GLU A 7 -29.85 -0.11 29.50
C GLU A 7 -30.35 -0.40 28.07
N ARG A 8 -30.18 0.53 27.13
CA ARG A 8 -30.49 0.30 25.71
C ARG A 8 -29.52 -0.71 25.09
N LEU A 9 -28.23 -0.57 25.37
CA LEU A 9 -27.20 -1.54 24.94
C LEU A 9 -27.48 -2.94 25.49
N ALA A 10 -27.87 -3.06 26.76
CA ALA A 10 -28.20 -4.34 27.40
C ALA A 10 -29.36 -5.05 26.69
N LYS A 11 -30.40 -4.30 26.30
CA LYS A 11 -31.54 -4.82 25.52
C LYS A 11 -31.13 -5.29 24.12
N GLN A 12 -30.12 -4.67 23.51
CA GLN A 12 -29.62 -5.04 22.19
C GLN A 12 -28.65 -6.22 22.25
N HIS A 13 -27.66 -6.17 23.14
CA HIS A 13 -26.68 -7.23 23.37
C HIS A 13 -26.05 -7.14 24.76
N GLU A 14 -26.60 -7.89 25.71
CA GLU A 14 -26.18 -7.94 27.13
C GLU A 14 -24.65 -8.13 27.33
N PRO A 15 -23.96 -9.06 26.62
CA PRO A 15 -22.51 -9.22 26.81
C PRO A 15 -21.70 -7.96 26.46
N THR A 16 -22.10 -7.22 25.43
CA THR A 16 -21.42 -5.96 25.04
C THR A 16 -21.68 -4.88 26.07
N ALA A 17 -22.91 -4.75 26.58
CA ALA A 17 -23.23 -3.78 27.63
C ALA A 17 -22.37 -4.02 28.89
N ARG A 18 -22.22 -5.28 29.32
CA ARG A 18 -21.33 -5.64 30.44
C ARG A 18 -19.86 -5.35 30.16
N ALA A 19 -19.41 -5.52 28.92
CA ALA A 19 -18.04 -5.18 28.54
C ALA A 19 -17.80 -3.65 28.63
N VAL A 20 -18.78 -2.85 28.23
CA VAL A 20 -18.76 -1.39 28.41
C VAL A 20 -18.70 -1.01 29.89
N GLU A 21 -19.56 -1.59 30.72
CA GLU A 21 -19.56 -1.32 32.16
C GLU A 21 -18.20 -1.63 32.80
N ARG A 22 -17.64 -2.81 32.51
CA ARG A 22 -16.31 -3.20 32.99
C ARG A 22 -15.22 -2.25 32.51
N LEU A 23 -15.27 -1.81 31.26
CA LEU A 23 -14.31 -0.86 30.72
C LEU A 23 -14.38 0.48 31.47
N LEU A 24 -15.59 1.00 31.72
CA LEU A 24 -15.79 2.26 32.45
C LEU A 24 -15.41 2.15 33.94
N GLU A 25 -15.58 0.99 34.56
CA GLU A 25 -15.12 0.71 35.93
C GLU A 25 -13.60 0.68 36.02
N GLN A 26 -12.94 0.00 35.06
CA GLN A 26 -11.48 -0.11 35.01
C GLN A 26 -10.82 1.20 34.60
N ARG A 27 -11.47 1.95 33.71
CA ARG A 27 -10.94 3.16 33.08
C ARG A 27 -12.03 4.24 33.04
N PRO A 28 -12.21 5.01 34.12
CA PRO A 28 -13.18 6.08 34.16
C PRO A 28 -12.89 7.13 33.08
N LEU A 29 -13.84 7.30 32.16
CA LEU A 29 -13.77 8.30 31.08
C LEU A 29 -14.41 9.61 31.51
N LYS A 30 -13.99 10.73 30.91
CA LYS A 30 -14.71 12.01 31.06
C LYS A 30 -16.13 11.86 30.50
N PRO A 31 -17.12 12.63 30.97
CA PRO A 31 -18.50 12.53 30.48
C PRO A 31 -18.64 12.58 28.95
N ILE A 32 -17.93 13.51 28.30
CA ILE A 32 -17.96 13.65 26.83
C ILE A 32 -17.36 12.42 26.13
N GLU A 33 -16.19 11.96 26.58
CA GLU A 33 -15.52 10.76 26.03
C GLU A 33 -16.39 9.51 26.22
N ARG A 34 -17.04 9.37 27.38
CA ARG A 34 -18.00 8.30 27.66
C ARG A 34 -19.15 8.32 26.67
N ASP A 35 -19.81 9.47 26.50
CA ASP A 35 -20.99 9.59 25.64
C ASP A 35 -20.62 9.29 24.17
N GLN A 36 -19.46 9.76 23.72
CA GLN A 36 -18.96 9.45 22.38
C GLN A 36 -18.60 7.97 22.21
N MET A 37 -17.92 7.36 23.18
CA MET A 37 -17.62 5.93 23.16
C MET A 37 -18.91 5.09 23.11
N LEU A 38 -19.92 5.44 23.90
CA LEU A 38 -21.21 4.77 23.89
C LEU A 38 -21.91 4.90 22.53
N ALA A 39 -21.87 6.08 21.90
CA ALA A 39 -22.41 6.29 20.56
C ALA A 39 -21.72 5.42 19.50
N VAL A 40 -20.39 5.28 19.56
CA VAL A 40 -19.64 4.37 18.68
C VAL A 40 -20.09 2.92 18.90
N VAL A 41 -20.24 2.46 20.15
CA VAL A 41 -20.70 1.09 20.44
C VAL A 41 -22.11 0.85 19.90
N GLU A 42 -23.03 1.80 20.06
CA GLU A 42 -24.37 1.72 19.49
C GLU A 42 -24.32 1.59 17.96
N GLN A 43 -23.48 2.40 17.30
CA GLN A 43 -23.32 2.36 15.84
C GLN A 43 -22.73 1.03 15.36
N LEU A 44 -21.73 0.49 16.05
CA LEU A 44 -21.12 -0.80 15.73
C LEU A 44 -22.10 -1.96 15.91
N LEU A 45 -22.90 -1.95 16.97
CA LEU A 45 -23.96 -2.94 17.16
C LEU A 45 -25.06 -2.85 16.09
N ALA A 46 -25.27 -1.67 15.50
CA ALA A 46 -26.20 -1.46 14.41
C ALA A 46 -25.67 -1.89 13.02
N SER A 47 -24.37 -2.20 12.88
CA SER A 47 -23.71 -2.52 11.60
C SER A 47 -24.08 -3.88 10.96
N GLY A 48 -25.12 -4.56 11.46
CA GLY A 48 -25.67 -5.78 10.88
C GLY A 48 -25.44 -7.03 11.73
N TRP A 49 -25.55 -8.20 11.10
CA TRP A 49 -25.38 -9.50 11.75
C TRP A 49 -23.94 -9.64 12.28
N HIS A 50 -23.78 -9.99 13.56
CA HIS A 50 -22.51 -10.00 14.30
C HIS A 50 -21.83 -8.63 14.55
N GLY A 51 -22.56 -7.50 14.49
CA GLY A 51 -22.01 -6.19 14.87
C GLY A 51 -21.40 -6.12 16.29
N TRP A 52 -21.79 -7.03 17.18
CA TRP A 52 -21.19 -7.20 18.50
C TRP A 52 -19.71 -7.64 18.45
N GLU A 53 -19.25 -8.31 17.39
CA GLU A 53 -17.82 -8.66 17.21
C GLU A 53 -16.98 -7.43 16.92
N ALA A 54 -17.49 -6.52 16.09
CA ALA A 54 -16.85 -5.24 15.83
C ALA A 54 -16.83 -4.34 17.08
N ALA A 55 -17.95 -4.29 17.81
CA ALA A 55 -18.02 -3.56 19.09
C ALA A 55 -17.06 -4.15 20.14
N GLY A 56 -16.96 -5.48 20.23
CA GLY A 56 -16.02 -6.16 21.12
C GLY A 56 -14.57 -5.84 20.78
N ALA A 57 -14.21 -5.87 19.48
CA ALA A 57 -12.86 -5.52 19.04
C ALA A 57 -12.49 -4.06 19.34
N PHE A 58 -13.44 -3.13 19.14
CA PHE A 58 -13.26 -1.73 19.52
C PHE A 58 -13.02 -1.57 21.03
N LEU A 59 -13.89 -2.15 21.86
CA LEU A 59 -13.77 -2.04 23.32
C LEU A 59 -12.47 -2.65 23.83
N GLU A 60 -12.03 -3.76 23.25
CA GLU A 60 -10.77 -4.40 23.60
C GLU A 60 -9.56 -3.54 23.19
N ALA A 61 -9.59 -2.90 22.02
CA ALA A 61 -8.55 -1.97 21.61
C ALA A 61 -8.53 -0.71 22.49
N VAL A 62 -9.69 -0.19 22.92
CA VAL A 62 -9.75 0.91 23.90
C VAL A 62 -9.10 0.48 25.21
N ARG A 63 -9.40 -0.75 25.67
CA ARG A 63 -8.82 -1.28 26.90
C ARG A 63 -7.29 -1.41 26.81
N GLN A 64 -6.76 -1.88 25.69
CA GLN A 64 -5.34 -2.21 25.54
C GLN A 64 -4.46 -1.01 25.12
N SER A 65 -4.96 -0.14 24.24
CA SER A 65 -4.13 0.83 23.54
C SER A 65 -4.39 2.29 23.95
N ALA A 66 -5.31 2.54 24.88
CA ALA A 66 -5.63 3.92 25.30
C ALA A 66 -4.52 4.63 26.08
N ASP A 67 -3.60 3.90 26.72
CA ASP A 67 -2.41 4.52 27.30
C ASP A 67 -1.43 5.02 26.24
N GLN A 68 -1.40 4.37 25.08
CA GLN A 68 -0.53 4.74 23.97
C GLN A 68 -1.12 5.86 23.10
N PHE A 69 -2.38 5.73 22.67
CA PHE A 69 -2.99 6.65 21.70
C PHE A 69 -3.95 7.67 22.33
N GLY A 70 -4.39 7.44 23.56
CA GLY A 70 -5.40 8.26 24.22
C GLY A 70 -6.84 7.87 23.83
N ASN A 71 -7.78 8.05 24.77
CA ASN A 71 -9.19 7.72 24.58
C ASN A 71 -9.82 8.48 23.42
N GLU A 72 -9.54 9.79 23.31
CA GLU A 72 -10.11 10.66 22.26
C GLU A 72 -9.77 10.15 20.86
N GLN A 73 -8.52 9.74 20.63
CA GLN A 73 -8.08 9.22 19.33
C GLN A 73 -8.71 7.87 19.01
N LEU A 74 -8.80 6.96 19.99
CA LEU A 74 -9.43 5.66 19.80
C LEU A 74 -10.93 5.78 19.54
N ILE A 75 -11.61 6.70 20.22
CA ILE A 75 -13.03 7.01 19.97
C ILE A 75 -13.20 7.58 18.55
N ALA A 76 -12.30 8.48 18.12
CA ALA A 76 -12.33 9.03 16.76
C ALA A 76 -12.12 7.93 15.70
N TRP A 77 -11.19 7.00 15.92
CA TRP A 77 -11.06 5.80 15.07
C TRP A 77 -12.29 4.88 15.16
N GLY A 78 -12.96 4.84 16.32
CA GLY A 78 -14.24 4.17 16.55
C GLY A 78 -15.30 4.60 15.56
N ASP A 79 -15.62 5.89 15.61
CA ASP A 79 -16.59 6.52 14.71
C ASP A 79 -16.18 6.34 13.23
N ALA A 80 -14.90 6.57 12.94
CA ALA A 80 -14.38 6.50 11.60
C ALA A 80 -14.39 5.08 10.98
N SER A 81 -14.09 4.05 11.79
CA SER A 81 -14.09 2.64 11.37
C SER A 81 -15.48 2.04 11.29
N ALA A 82 -16.45 2.52 12.07
CA ALA A 82 -17.84 2.06 12.00
C ALA A 82 -18.45 2.24 10.59
N GLN A 83 -17.98 3.23 9.83
CA GLN A 83 -18.37 3.45 8.43
C GLN A 83 -17.94 2.31 7.50
N LEU A 84 -16.86 1.59 7.83
CA LEU A 84 -16.42 0.40 7.09
C LEU A 84 -17.39 -0.78 7.25
N GLY A 85 -18.24 -0.72 8.28
CA GLY A 85 -19.19 -1.76 8.67
C GLY A 85 -20.49 -1.80 7.86
N GLY A 86 -20.66 -0.93 6.85
CA GLY A 86 -21.95 -0.72 6.19
C GLY A 86 -22.53 -1.97 5.48
N VAL A 87 -21.70 -2.94 5.12
CA VAL A 87 -22.11 -4.18 4.42
C VAL A 87 -21.80 -5.45 5.24
N SER A 88 -20.67 -5.45 5.97
CA SER A 88 -20.23 -6.54 6.85
C SER A 88 -19.49 -5.93 8.04
N PHE A 89 -19.55 -6.57 9.20
CA PHE A 89 -18.79 -6.16 10.39
C PHE A 89 -17.28 -6.52 10.27
N GLU A 90 -16.92 -7.48 9.42
CA GLU A 90 -15.57 -8.05 9.35
C GLU A 90 -14.46 -7.02 9.07
N PRO A 91 -14.64 -6.03 8.17
CA PRO A 91 -13.66 -4.96 7.98
C PRO A 91 -13.37 -4.17 9.25
N VAL A 92 -14.41 -3.86 10.03
CA VAL A 92 -14.26 -3.12 11.29
C VAL A 92 -13.49 -3.95 12.30
N ARG A 93 -13.85 -5.23 12.43
CA ARG A 93 -13.14 -6.16 13.30
C ARG A 93 -11.66 -6.29 12.92
N ALA A 94 -11.37 -6.42 11.63
CA ALA A 94 -10.00 -6.51 11.11
C ALA A 94 -9.20 -5.22 11.36
N PHE A 95 -9.82 -4.05 11.25
CA PHE A 95 -9.16 -2.77 11.53
C PHE A 95 -8.71 -2.68 12.98
N TRP A 96 -9.54 -3.11 13.93
CA TRP A 96 -9.23 -3.05 15.35
C TRP A 96 -8.14 -4.01 15.83
N GLU A 97 -7.68 -4.93 14.97
CA GLU A 97 -6.46 -5.70 15.21
C GLU A 97 -5.19 -4.84 15.07
N LEU A 98 -5.24 -3.69 14.37
CA LEU A 98 -4.05 -2.85 14.13
C LEU A 98 -3.55 -2.14 15.39
N PRO A 99 -4.36 -1.35 16.13
CA PRO A 99 -3.85 -0.58 17.27
C PRO A 99 -3.29 -1.46 18.39
N THR A 100 -3.66 -2.74 18.44
CA THR A 100 -3.16 -3.72 19.43
C THR A 100 -1.85 -4.39 18.99
N GLN A 101 -1.48 -4.30 17.71
CA GLN A 101 -0.26 -4.89 17.13
C GLN A 101 0.89 -3.88 16.99
N LEU A 102 0.60 -2.59 17.10
CA LEU A 102 1.59 -1.53 16.98
C LEU A 102 2.47 -1.47 18.23
N THR A 103 3.79 -1.29 18.03
CA THR A 103 4.74 -1.03 19.12
C THR A 103 4.57 0.39 19.66
N GLU A 104 5.12 0.69 20.84
CA GLU A 104 5.06 2.05 21.44
C GLU A 104 5.66 3.15 20.54
N GLU A 105 6.60 2.77 19.66
CA GLU A 105 7.25 3.67 18.69
C GLU A 105 6.39 3.97 17.45
N ALA A 106 5.34 3.19 17.20
CA ALA A 106 4.47 3.37 16.04
C ALA A 106 3.47 4.49 16.27
N SER A 107 3.36 5.40 15.30
CA SER A 107 2.55 6.60 15.41
C SER A 107 1.08 6.36 15.08
N ALA A 108 0.21 7.15 15.71
CA ALA A 108 -1.21 7.28 15.34
C ALA A 108 -1.41 7.56 13.84
N GLU A 109 -0.42 8.20 13.20
CA GLU A 109 -0.43 8.46 11.78
C GLU A 109 -0.46 7.19 10.93
N ARG A 110 0.23 6.11 11.35
CA ARG A 110 0.15 4.82 10.64
C ARG A 110 -1.28 4.28 10.61
N VAL A 111 -1.99 4.36 11.74
CA VAL A 111 -3.39 3.93 11.85
C VAL A 111 -4.29 4.79 10.95
N ASN A 112 -4.12 6.11 10.97
CA ASN A 112 -4.88 7.03 10.11
C ASN A 112 -4.70 6.72 8.62
N ARG A 113 -3.48 6.39 8.21
CA ARG A 113 -3.18 6.05 6.81
C ARG A 113 -3.79 4.72 6.40
N VAL A 114 -3.73 3.68 7.24
CA VAL A 114 -4.43 2.41 6.98
C VAL A 114 -5.94 2.64 6.87
N LEU A 115 -6.52 3.43 7.77
CA LEU A 115 -7.95 3.76 7.73
C LEU A 115 -8.34 4.53 6.46
N SER A 116 -7.47 5.43 6.00
CA SER A 116 -7.67 6.18 4.76
C SER A 116 -7.65 5.26 3.53
N LEU A 117 -6.70 4.32 3.45
CA LEU A 117 -6.67 3.31 2.38
C LEU A 117 -7.90 2.38 2.44
N ALA A 118 -8.34 1.98 3.63
CA ALA A 118 -9.53 1.16 3.82
C ALA A 118 -10.79 1.88 3.27
N ARG A 119 -10.95 3.17 3.58
CA ARG A 119 -12.04 4.00 3.04
C ARG A 119 -11.97 4.15 1.53
N ALA A 120 -10.77 4.39 0.97
CA ALA A 120 -10.58 4.44 -0.47
C ALA A 120 -10.96 3.11 -1.15
N THR A 121 -10.57 1.98 -0.54
CA THR A 121 -10.90 0.63 -1.00
C THR A 121 -12.41 0.37 -0.93
N GLN A 122 -13.07 0.75 0.15
CA GLN A 122 -14.52 0.62 0.29
C GLN A 122 -15.26 1.46 -0.77
N SER A 123 -14.80 2.69 -1.01
CA SER A 123 -15.36 3.58 -2.03
C SER A 123 -15.24 2.97 -3.43
N ALA A 124 -14.07 2.41 -3.77
CA ALA A 124 -13.83 1.76 -5.05
C ALA A 124 -14.58 0.42 -5.20
N PHE A 125 -14.74 -0.34 -4.11
CA PHE A 125 -15.23 -1.73 -4.13
C PHE A 125 -16.29 -2.00 -3.04
N ASN A 126 -17.37 -1.21 -3.04
CA ASN A 126 -18.38 -1.15 -1.95
C ASN A 126 -18.96 -2.51 -1.50
N TYR A 127 -18.99 -3.52 -2.37
CA TYR A 127 -19.54 -4.86 -2.07
C TYR A 127 -18.47 -5.95 -1.88
N ALA A 128 -17.18 -5.62 -1.98
CA ALA A 128 -16.10 -6.58 -1.84
C ALA A 128 -15.54 -6.58 -0.39
N SER A 129 -16.39 -6.90 0.59
CA SER A 129 -16.01 -6.87 2.02
C SER A 129 -14.76 -7.72 2.33
N GLN A 130 -14.63 -8.87 1.69
CA GLN A 130 -13.45 -9.74 1.84
C GLN A 130 -12.17 -9.13 1.25
N LEU A 131 -12.28 -8.38 0.15
CA LEU A 131 -11.15 -7.63 -0.39
C LEU A 131 -10.75 -6.51 0.58
N LEU A 132 -11.72 -5.78 1.14
CA LEU A 132 -11.47 -4.75 2.15
C LEU A 132 -10.79 -5.34 3.40
N VAL A 133 -11.24 -6.50 3.89
CA VAL A 133 -10.59 -7.22 4.99
C VAL A 133 -9.15 -7.59 4.65
N ARG A 134 -8.88 -8.09 3.45
CA ARG A 134 -7.52 -8.42 3.00
C ARG A 134 -6.62 -7.18 2.94
N VAL A 135 -7.12 -6.07 2.40
CA VAL A 135 -6.40 -4.79 2.38
C VAL A 135 -6.05 -4.35 3.80
N ILE A 136 -7.04 -4.28 4.69
CA ILE A 136 -6.84 -3.87 6.08
C ILE A 136 -5.79 -4.76 6.76
N ARG A 137 -5.91 -6.09 6.67
CA ARG A 137 -4.96 -7.02 7.30
C ARG A 137 -3.55 -6.87 6.75
N ALA A 138 -3.39 -6.81 5.43
CA ALA A 138 -2.08 -6.63 4.81
C ALA A 138 -1.45 -5.30 5.25
N SER A 139 -2.23 -4.22 5.26
CA SER A 139 -1.80 -2.91 5.74
C SER A 139 -1.44 -2.93 7.22
N SER A 140 -2.18 -3.66 8.06
CA SER A 140 -1.87 -3.77 9.48
C SER A 140 -0.54 -4.48 9.73
N VAL A 141 -0.29 -5.58 9.00
CA VAL A 141 0.99 -6.30 9.09
C VAL A 141 2.15 -5.40 8.66
N LYS A 142 2.01 -4.63 7.57
CA LYS A 142 3.05 -3.69 7.13
C LYS A 142 3.22 -2.53 8.11
N ALA A 143 2.13 -1.99 8.65
CA ALA A 143 2.18 -0.93 9.66
C ALA A 143 2.90 -1.37 10.94
N ALA A 144 2.82 -2.64 11.32
CA ALA A 144 3.50 -3.16 12.51
C ALA A 144 4.98 -3.53 12.28
N LYS A 145 5.37 -3.90 11.06
CA LYS A 145 6.69 -4.51 10.78
C LYS A 145 7.63 -3.69 9.91
N ALA A 146 7.10 -2.90 8.97
CA ALA A 146 7.92 -2.22 7.97
C ALA A 146 8.49 -0.91 8.51
N ALA A 147 9.68 -0.55 8.01
CA ALA A 147 10.26 0.77 8.22
C ALA A 147 9.32 1.88 7.69
N GLY A 148 9.46 3.11 8.19
CA GLY A 148 8.61 4.24 7.78
C GLY A 148 8.52 4.42 6.26
N PRO A 149 9.66 4.63 5.57
CA PRO A 149 9.69 4.80 4.11
C PRO A 149 9.08 3.61 3.35
N ALA A 150 9.40 2.38 3.75
CA ALA A 150 8.85 1.17 3.15
C ALA A 150 7.33 1.03 3.31
N PHE A 151 6.82 1.34 4.50
CA PHE A 151 5.38 1.35 4.78
C PHE A 151 4.67 2.39 3.91
N ASP A 152 5.25 3.58 3.81
CA ASP A 152 4.70 4.70 3.07
C ASP A 152 4.61 4.39 1.58
N ALA A 153 5.70 3.86 1.01
CA ALA A 153 5.77 3.43 -0.37
C ALA A 153 4.75 2.31 -0.65
N TRP A 154 4.69 1.30 0.20
CA TRP A 154 3.73 0.20 0.05
C TRP A 154 2.28 0.71 0.06
N LEU A 155 1.92 1.64 0.97
CA LEU A 155 0.59 2.24 1.01
C LEU A 155 0.26 3.04 -0.26
N ASN A 156 1.21 3.82 -0.77
CA ASN A 156 1.03 4.61 -1.99
C ASN A 156 0.77 3.70 -3.20
N LEU A 157 1.53 2.62 -3.33
CA LEU A 157 1.37 1.64 -4.40
C LEU A 157 0.04 0.88 -4.30
N MET A 158 -0.39 0.54 -3.08
CA MET A 158 -1.72 -0.05 -2.84
C MET A 158 -2.84 0.91 -3.23
N LEU A 159 -2.72 2.20 -2.93
CA LEU A 159 -3.71 3.21 -3.30
C LEU A 159 -3.79 3.35 -4.83
N ILE A 160 -2.65 3.36 -5.53
CA ILE A 160 -2.61 3.35 -7.00
C ILE A 160 -3.35 2.11 -7.54
N ALA A 161 -3.12 0.93 -6.98
CA ALA A 161 -3.81 -0.28 -7.41
C ALA A 161 -5.33 -0.21 -7.15
N VAL A 162 -5.75 0.26 -5.98
CA VAL A 162 -7.17 0.47 -5.64
C VAL A 162 -7.88 1.38 -6.65
N GLN A 163 -7.20 2.44 -7.10
CA GLN A 163 -7.78 3.43 -8.01
C GLN A 163 -7.84 2.97 -9.47
N ASN A 164 -6.96 2.06 -9.89
CA ASN A 164 -6.75 1.78 -11.32
C ASN A 164 -7.01 0.33 -11.72
N ASN A 165 -6.69 -0.66 -10.88
CA ASN A 165 -6.69 -2.06 -11.30
C ASN A 165 -6.92 -3.03 -10.11
N ARG A 166 -8.12 -3.61 -10.04
CA ARG A 166 -8.49 -4.60 -9.01
C ARG A 166 -7.63 -5.86 -9.08
N ASP A 167 -7.30 -6.37 -10.26
CA ASP A 167 -6.51 -7.58 -10.41
C ASP A 167 -5.07 -7.36 -9.92
N LEU A 168 -4.52 -6.17 -10.19
CA LEU A 168 -3.22 -5.78 -9.63
C LEU A 168 -3.28 -5.70 -8.10
N LEU A 169 -4.34 -5.10 -7.54
CA LEU A 169 -4.54 -5.05 -6.10
C LEU A 169 -4.59 -6.45 -5.48
N GLU A 170 -5.36 -7.38 -6.07
CA GLU A 170 -5.45 -8.75 -5.59
C GLU A 170 -4.09 -9.46 -5.67
N ARG A 171 -3.31 -9.27 -6.75
CA ARG A 171 -1.94 -9.80 -6.84
C ARG A 171 -1.02 -9.20 -5.78
N LEU A 172 -1.05 -7.89 -5.55
CA LEU A 172 -0.25 -7.25 -4.49
C LEU A 172 -0.55 -7.80 -3.10
N LEU A 173 -1.82 -8.11 -2.82
CA LEU A 173 -2.24 -8.70 -1.55
C LEU A 173 -1.75 -10.15 -1.36
N ASP A 174 -1.51 -10.88 -2.45
CA ASP A 174 -1.01 -12.26 -2.41
C ASP A 174 0.52 -12.36 -2.39
N HIS A 175 1.24 -11.23 -2.55
CA HIS A 175 2.69 -11.24 -2.74
C HIS A 175 3.43 -10.33 -1.76
N ASP A 176 4.38 -10.92 -1.03
CA ASP A 176 5.37 -10.18 -0.24
C ASP A 176 6.63 -9.87 -1.09
N GLY A 177 6.63 -8.70 -1.72
CA GLY A 177 7.83 -8.11 -2.32
C GLY A 177 8.76 -7.48 -1.28
N PRO A 178 10.08 -7.39 -1.56
CA PRO A 178 11.05 -6.79 -0.64
C PRO A 178 10.82 -5.28 -0.49
N GLU A 179 10.98 -4.78 0.74
CA GLU A 179 10.71 -3.38 1.11
C GLU A 179 11.44 -2.37 0.22
N ALA A 180 12.72 -2.64 -0.08
CA ALA A 180 13.53 -1.78 -0.94
C ALA A 180 12.95 -1.62 -2.35
N LEU A 181 12.26 -2.62 -2.90
CA LEU A 181 11.63 -2.50 -4.22
C LEU A 181 10.40 -1.59 -4.17
N TRP A 182 9.61 -1.63 -3.09
CA TRP A 182 8.46 -0.73 -2.94
C TRP A 182 8.90 0.72 -2.94
N GLU A 183 9.92 1.04 -2.15
CA GLU A 183 10.47 2.40 -2.07
C GLU A 183 10.98 2.87 -3.42
N ARG A 184 11.68 2.01 -4.17
CA ARG A 184 12.21 2.36 -5.49
C ARG A 184 11.09 2.57 -6.52
N ILE A 185 10.07 1.71 -6.54
CA ILE A 185 8.94 1.85 -7.47
C ILE A 185 8.11 3.10 -7.14
N ASP A 186 7.88 3.37 -5.85
CA ASP A 186 7.20 4.60 -5.45
C ASP A 186 8.05 5.84 -5.79
N GLY A 187 9.37 5.70 -5.70
CA GLY A 187 10.35 6.71 -6.09
C GLY A 187 10.26 7.15 -7.55
N LEU A 188 9.83 6.29 -8.50
CA LEU A 188 9.83 6.52 -9.96
C LEU A 188 9.16 7.83 -10.44
N GLY A 189 8.46 8.55 -9.57
CA GLY A 189 8.03 9.93 -9.78
C GLY A 189 6.52 10.13 -9.60
N ASP A 190 6.13 11.37 -9.33
CA ASP A 190 4.77 11.72 -8.89
C ASP A 190 3.70 11.77 -10.00
N HIS A 191 4.10 11.71 -11.28
CA HIS A 191 3.18 12.01 -12.39
C HIS A 191 2.78 10.83 -13.27
N ARG A 192 3.16 9.58 -12.93
CA ARG A 192 2.94 8.44 -13.83
C ARG A 192 2.48 7.17 -13.13
N ALA A 193 1.25 7.24 -12.62
CA ALA A 193 0.56 6.08 -12.07
C ALA A 193 0.63 4.87 -13.03
N GLN A 194 0.55 5.07 -14.34
CA GLN A 194 0.63 3.99 -15.33
C GLN A 194 2.01 3.29 -15.35
N ALA A 195 3.11 4.02 -15.27
CA ALA A 195 4.44 3.41 -15.22
C ALA A 195 4.63 2.61 -13.91
N LYS A 196 4.14 3.15 -12.78
CA LYS A 196 4.14 2.43 -11.50
C LYS A 196 3.30 1.15 -11.58
N ILE A 197 2.10 1.21 -12.18
CA ILE A 197 1.23 0.05 -12.40
C ILE A 197 1.93 -1.02 -13.24
N SER A 198 2.55 -0.61 -14.35
CA SER A 198 3.24 -1.50 -15.29
C SER A 198 4.45 -2.17 -14.63
N MET A 199 5.26 -1.39 -13.90
CA MET A 199 6.39 -1.88 -13.13
C MET A 199 5.96 -2.84 -12.01
N LEU A 200 4.89 -2.52 -11.27
CA LEU A 200 4.34 -3.42 -10.25
C LEU A 200 3.88 -4.73 -10.86
N ASP A 201 3.13 -4.68 -11.97
CA ASP A 201 2.63 -5.89 -12.62
C ASP A 201 3.78 -6.76 -13.14
N TRP A 202 4.78 -6.13 -13.77
CA TRP A 202 5.97 -6.80 -14.24
C TRP A 202 6.76 -7.43 -13.09
N MET A 203 7.01 -6.70 -12.00
CA MET A 203 7.75 -7.20 -10.84
C MET A 203 7.04 -8.40 -10.19
N LEU A 204 5.70 -8.39 -10.12
CA LEU A 204 4.92 -9.50 -9.59
C LEU A 204 5.03 -10.76 -10.46
N ARG A 205 5.21 -10.61 -11.79
CA ARG A 205 5.39 -11.71 -12.74
C ARG A 205 6.84 -12.18 -12.87
N HIS A 206 7.80 -11.27 -12.75
CA HIS A 206 9.23 -11.47 -13.00
C HIS A 206 10.05 -11.15 -11.74
N ARG A 207 9.67 -11.77 -10.62
CA ARG A 207 10.21 -11.44 -9.29
C ARG A 207 11.72 -11.61 -9.19
N LEU A 208 12.27 -12.66 -9.81
CA LEU A 208 13.70 -12.95 -9.72
C LEU A 208 14.51 -11.89 -10.47
N GLU A 209 14.02 -11.49 -11.63
CA GLU A 209 14.57 -10.46 -12.49
C GLU A 209 14.48 -9.10 -11.80
N ALA A 210 13.33 -8.77 -11.22
CA ALA A 210 13.15 -7.51 -10.50
C ALA A 210 14.08 -7.36 -9.29
N ASN A 211 14.37 -8.46 -8.58
CA ASN A 211 15.30 -8.45 -7.45
C ASN A 211 16.76 -8.25 -7.88
N GLN A 212 17.09 -8.39 -9.17
CA GLN A 212 18.44 -8.15 -9.70
C GLN A 212 18.65 -6.69 -10.10
N LEU A 213 17.59 -5.89 -10.20
CA LEU A 213 17.70 -4.48 -10.54
C LEU A 213 18.34 -3.70 -9.39
N ASP A 214 19.54 -3.18 -9.64
CA ASP A 214 20.30 -2.34 -8.73
C ASP A 214 19.93 -0.85 -8.86
N GLU A 215 20.60 -0.01 -8.09
CA GLU A 215 20.31 1.43 -8.03
C GLU A 215 20.53 2.13 -9.37
N GLU A 216 21.53 1.71 -10.15
CA GLU A 216 21.82 2.28 -11.46
C GLU A 216 20.70 1.98 -12.47
N TRP A 217 20.16 0.76 -12.45
CA TRP A 217 18.99 0.43 -13.27
C TRP A 217 17.79 1.30 -12.94
N PHE A 218 17.49 1.51 -11.66
CA PHE A 218 16.41 2.41 -11.27
C PHE A 218 16.70 3.85 -11.69
N ALA A 219 17.94 4.35 -11.57
CA ALA A 219 18.32 5.67 -12.05
C ALA A 219 18.11 5.82 -13.57
N SER A 220 18.44 4.80 -14.36
CA SER A 220 18.14 4.78 -15.80
C SER A 220 16.64 4.78 -16.06
N LEU A 221 15.84 3.98 -15.36
CA LEU A 221 14.37 3.97 -15.52
C LEU A 221 13.76 5.33 -15.18
N HIS A 222 14.22 5.97 -14.10
CA HIS A 222 13.84 7.32 -13.75
C HIS A 222 14.14 8.33 -14.86
N TYR A 223 15.34 8.28 -15.42
CA TYR A 223 15.73 9.13 -16.54
C TYR A 223 14.85 8.88 -17.77
N LEU A 224 14.69 7.62 -18.17
CA LEU A 224 13.89 7.23 -19.33
C LEU A 224 12.44 7.67 -19.19
N LEU A 225 11.89 7.59 -17.98
CA LEU A 225 10.59 8.17 -17.71
C LEU A 225 10.59 9.65 -18.11
N THR A 226 11.56 10.50 -17.77
CA THR A 226 11.54 11.90 -18.25
C THR A 226 11.37 12.08 -19.78
N LEU A 227 11.69 11.08 -20.60
CA LEU A 227 11.56 11.06 -22.06
C LEU A 227 10.21 10.52 -22.59
N GLY A 228 9.51 9.64 -21.87
CA GLY A 228 8.26 9.03 -22.34
C GLY A 228 7.51 8.25 -21.26
N GLU A 229 6.18 8.16 -21.35
CA GLU A 229 5.32 7.62 -20.28
C GLU A 229 5.21 6.10 -20.23
N ASP A 230 5.32 5.45 -21.38
CA ASP A 230 5.22 3.99 -21.52
C ASP A 230 6.58 3.34 -21.25
N ILE A 231 6.59 2.38 -20.32
CA ILE A 231 7.77 1.63 -19.92
C ILE A 231 7.64 0.14 -20.27
N ASP A 232 6.52 -0.31 -20.85
CA ASP A 232 6.25 -1.73 -21.07
C ASP A 232 7.32 -2.40 -21.94
N GLY A 233 7.72 -1.74 -23.04
CA GLY A 233 8.80 -2.22 -23.91
C GLY A 233 10.16 -2.29 -23.21
N ILE A 234 10.44 -1.35 -22.31
CA ILE A 234 11.65 -1.35 -21.47
C ILE A 234 11.61 -2.54 -20.50
N LEU A 235 10.48 -2.76 -19.83
CA LEU A 235 10.29 -3.86 -18.88
C LEU A 235 10.43 -5.23 -19.54
N GLU A 236 9.90 -5.41 -20.75
CA GLU A 236 10.10 -6.61 -21.55
C GLU A 236 11.59 -6.83 -21.86
N GLY A 237 12.31 -5.77 -22.26
CA GLY A 237 13.74 -5.83 -22.49
C GLY A 237 14.56 -6.21 -21.24
N LEU A 238 14.16 -5.74 -20.05
CA LEU A 238 14.82 -6.08 -18.79
C LEU A 238 14.72 -7.57 -18.45
N SER A 239 13.67 -8.27 -18.90
CA SER A 239 13.52 -9.72 -18.71
C SER A 239 14.53 -10.54 -19.51
N HIS A 240 15.26 -9.92 -20.44
CA HIS A 240 16.22 -10.56 -21.33
C HIS A 240 17.66 -10.05 -21.15
N LEU A 241 17.97 -9.44 -20.01
CA LEU A 241 19.30 -8.91 -19.74
C LEU A 241 20.38 -10.01 -19.80
N PRO A 242 21.56 -9.69 -20.37
CA PRO A 242 22.69 -10.60 -20.35
C PRO A 242 23.15 -10.84 -18.90
N PRO A 243 23.60 -12.05 -18.54
CA PRO A 243 24.04 -12.35 -17.18
C PRO A 243 25.40 -11.71 -16.83
N ASP A 244 26.15 -11.25 -17.84
CA ASP A 244 27.47 -10.64 -17.66
C ASP A 244 27.36 -9.20 -17.14
N SER A 245 28.04 -8.89 -16.04
CA SER A 245 27.97 -7.58 -15.40
C SER A 245 28.59 -6.47 -16.24
N THR A 246 29.60 -6.76 -17.06
CA THR A 246 30.19 -5.77 -17.96
C THR A 246 29.19 -5.40 -19.05
N ALA A 247 28.52 -6.40 -19.63
CA ALA A 247 27.49 -6.20 -20.62
C ALA A 247 26.31 -5.38 -20.05
N GLN A 248 25.87 -5.67 -18.83
CA GLN A 248 24.83 -4.87 -18.15
C GLN A 248 25.27 -3.43 -17.90
N ASN A 249 26.52 -3.20 -17.49
CA ASN A 249 27.03 -1.84 -17.27
C ASN A 249 27.06 -1.03 -18.57
N THR A 250 27.45 -1.65 -19.69
CA THR A 250 27.34 -1.01 -21.02
C THR A 250 25.90 -0.65 -21.35
N LEU A 251 24.94 -1.56 -21.11
CA LEU A 251 23.52 -1.27 -21.34
C LEU A 251 23.02 -0.09 -20.49
N LYS A 252 23.37 -0.03 -19.20
CA LYS A 252 23.02 1.09 -18.31
C LYS A 252 23.60 2.42 -18.82
N ALA A 253 24.85 2.41 -19.30
CA ALA A 253 25.47 3.60 -19.89
C ALA A 253 24.75 4.05 -21.17
N MET A 254 24.34 3.11 -22.02
CA MET A 254 23.51 3.40 -23.20
C MET A 254 22.14 3.96 -22.80
N MET A 255 21.45 3.36 -21.83
CA MET A 255 20.14 3.84 -21.36
C MET A 255 20.22 5.26 -20.79
N SER A 256 21.30 5.56 -20.06
CA SER A 256 21.53 6.87 -19.47
C SER A 256 21.89 7.95 -20.49
N SER A 257 22.17 7.57 -21.74
CA SER A 257 22.43 8.47 -22.87
C SER A 257 21.33 8.44 -23.94
N ALA A 258 20.23 7.73 -23.70
CA ALA A 258 19.14 7.62 -24.65
C ALA A 258 18.42 8.96 -24.81
N GLU A 259 18.23 9.42 -26.05
CA GLU A 259 17.49 10.67 -26.32
C GLU A 259 15.98 10.43 -26.49
N SER A 260 15.55 9.16 -26.62
CA SER A 260 14.15 8.78 -26.71
C SER A 260 13.86 7.42 -26.05
N MET A 261 12.62 7.23 -25.61
CA MET A 261 12.16 5.96 -25.03
C MET A 261 12.26 4.80 -26.04
N LEU A 262 11.89 5.04 -27.30
CA LEU A 262 11.93 4.04 -28.36
C LEU A 262 13.34 3.51 -28.60
N ALA A 263 14.35 4.37 -28.59
CA ALA A 263 15.72 3.93 -28.79
C ALA A 263 16.24 3.10 -27.62
N ALA A 264 15.86 3.45 -26.39
CA ALA A 264 16.16 2.66 -25.21
C ALA A 264 15.54 1.27 -25.27
N GLU A 265 14.27 1.19 -25.67
CA GLU A 265 13.54 -0.05 -25.89
C GLU A 265 14.24 -0.96 -26.92
N LEU A 266 14.55 -0.42 -28.10
CA LEU A 266 15.21 -1.19 -29.16
C LEU A 266 16.58 -1.73 -28.75
N VAL A 267 17.35 -0.98 -27.96
CA VAL A 267 18.63 -1.46 -27.44
C VAL A 267 18.45 -2.61 -26.47
N LEU A 268 17.49 -2.54 -25.57
CA LEU A 268 17.24 -3.62 -24.61
C LEU A 268 16.69 -4.87 -25.31
N GLN A 269 15.76 -4.71 -26.25
CA GLN A 269 15.18 -5.81 -27.03
C GLN A 269 16.21 -6.55 -27.92
N HIS A 270 17.31 -5.88 -28.28
CA HIS A 270 18.36 -6.44 -29.14
C HIS A 270 19.72 -6.53 -28.44
N ALA A 271 19.74 -6.49 -27.11
CA ALA A 271 20.96 -6.53 -26.31
C ALA A 271 21.84 -7.76 -26.63
N ASP A 272 21.23 -8.88 -26.98
CA ASP A 272 21.90 -10.15 -27.35
C ASP A 272 22.77 -10.04 -28.62
N ARG A 273 22.51 -9.05 -29.48
CA ARG A 273 23.21 -8.83 -30.75
C ARG A 273 24.27 -7.73 -30.68
N LEU A 274 24.33 -6.99 -29.57
CA LEU A 274 25.23 -5.87 -29.42
C LEU A 274 26.61 -6.34 -28.91
N PRO A 275 27.71 -5.69 -29.33
CA PRO A 275 29.05 -6.00 -28.82
C PRO A 275 29.25 -5.38 -27.42
N LEU A 276 28.42 -5.77 -26.46
CA LEU A 276 28.29 -5.11 -25.14
C LEU A 276 29.57 -5.13 -24.27
N LEU A 277 30.58 -5.92 -24.65
CA LEU A 277 31.89 -5.92 -24.00
C LEU A 277 32.79 -4.75 -24.46
N ASP A 278 32.46 -4.09 -25.57
CA ASP A 278 33.11 -2.86 -26.03
C ASP A 278 32.16 -1.68 -25.82
N GLU A 279 32.19 -1.14 -24.60
CA GLU A 279 31.36 -0.02 -24.18
C GLU A 279 31.52 1.20 -25.12
N ARG A 280 32.76 1.52 -25.50
CA ARG A 280 33.06 2.68 -26.34
C ARG A 280 32.43 2.53 -27.73
N LEU A 281 32.52 1.33 -28.31
CA LEU A 281 31.89 1.04 -29.59
C LEU A 281 30.37 1.15 -29.48
N CYS A 282 29.78 0.58 -28.44
CA CYS A 282 28.33 0.62 -28.22
C CYS A 282 27.81 2.05 -28.06
N LEU A 283 28.47 2.87 -27.22
CA LEU A 283 28.08 4.27 -27.02
C LEU A 283 28.24 5.10 -28.30
N ALA A 284 29.32 4.88 -29.06
CA ALA A 284 29.53 5.58 -30.34
C ALA A 284 28.47 5.21 -31.38
N TRP A 285 28.13 3.92 -31.49
CA TRP A 285 27.07 3.44 -32.38
C TRP A 285 25.70 3.96 -31.97
N PHE A 286 25.41 3.96 -30.67
CA PHE A 286 24.16 4.47 -30.15
C PHE A 286 24.01 5.95 -30.49
N ALA A 287 25.01 6.78 -30.17
CA ALA A 287 24.99 8.21 -30.51
C ALA A 287 24.88 8.47 -32.02
N HIS A 288 25.61 7.70 -32.85
CA HIS A 288 25.56 7.89 -34.31
C HIS A 288 24.24 7.42 -34.94
N GLY A 289 23.67 6.31 -34.45
CA GLY A 289 22.39 5.79 -34.91
C GLY A 289 21.23 6.77 -34.66
N HIS A 290 21.28 7.52 -33.55
CA HIS A 290 20.33 8.59 -33.26
C HIS A 290 20.44 9.75 -34.26
N SER A 291 21.67 10.19 -34.55
CA SER A 291 21.92 11.26 -35.53
C SER A 291 21.33 10.93 -36.90
N LEU A 292 21.45 9.68 -37.35
CA LEU A 292 20.92 9.23 -38.65
C LEU A 292 19.39 9.13 -38.68
N ALA A 293 18.76 8.82 -37.56
CA ALA A 293 17.30 8.76 -37.45
C ALA A 293 16.67 10.17 -37.45
N LEU A 294 17.33 11.15 -36.83
CA LEU A 294 16.88 12.55 -36.77
C LEU A 294 17.11 13.33 -38.08
N GLU A 295 18.09 12.94 -38.90
CA GLU A 295 18.33 13.53 -40.24
C GLU A 295 17.41 12.97 -41.33
N GLY A 296 16.63 11.92 -41.02
CA GLY A 296 15.75 11.22 -41.95
C GLY A 296 14.27 11.64 -41.92
N GLU A 297 13.89 12.57 -41.03
CA GLU A 297 12.57 13.24 -41.00
C GLU A 297 12.56 14.53 -41.82
#